data_AF-A0A1X4I8Q9-F1
#
_entry.id   AF-A0A1X4I8Q9-F1
#
_cell.length_a   1.000
_cell.length_b   1.000
_cell.length_c   1.000
_cell.angle_alpha   90.00
_cell.angle_beta   90.00
_cell.angle_gamma   90.00
#
_symmetry.space_group_name_H-M   'P 1'
#
loop_
_entity.id
_entity.type
_entity.pdbx_description
1 polymer ?
#
loop_
_entity_poly.entity_id
_entity_poly.type
_entity_poly.pdbx_seq_one_letter_code
_entity_poly.pdbx_strand_id
1 'polypeptide(L)'
;MATGGEAILAELGSLPAHVRADCIQVLDAAVRTAPRTWTRRRGVRLQWITLRDGGDAVVAQVDSGELSEHVDWDGPRSARSFAGALREKLGTHRCAALVYGNAVDSRTWGWVLPLLLGQLPRLDTAVMVDVAHRTGARSTFSFPVGYRRSPVRRLRFEEDVHAILRCAGNM
;
A
#
# COMPACT_ATOMS: atom_id res chain seq x y z
N MET A 1 -5.71 23.01 1.19
CA MET A 1 -5.65 21.54 1.04
C MET A 1 -4.33 21.12 1.63
N ALA A 2 -4.34 20.27 2.66
CA ALA A 2 -3.09 19.73 3.20
C ALA A 2 -2.35 19.00 2.08
N THR A 3 -1.02 19.13 2.02
CA THR A 3 -0.22 18.32 1.10
C THR A 3 -0.34 16.84 1.49
N GLY A 4 -0.07 15.90 0.56
CA GLY A 4 -0.14 14.47 0.88
C GLY A 4 0.73 14.12 2.08
N GLY A 5 1.91 14.73 2.15
CA GLY A 5 2.83 14.61 3.27
C GLY A 5 2.28 15.10 4.61
N GLU A 6 1.58 16.23 4.66
CA GLU A 6 0.98 16.75 5.91
C GLU A 6 -0.10 15.81 6.47
N ALA A 7 -0.91 15.22 5.59
CA ALA A 7 -1.93 14.25 6.01
C ALA A 7 -1.28 12.98 6.59
N ILE A 8 -0.19 12.49 5.98
CA ILE A 8 0.57 11.34 6.49
C ILE A 8 1.20 11.66 7.86
N LEU A 9 1.77 12.85 8.02
CA LEU A 9 2.34 13.29 9.30
C LEU A 9 1.28 13.41 10.39
N ALA A 10 0.11 13.96 10.08
CA ALA A 10 -0.99 14.08 11.03
C ALA A 10 -1.52 12.70 11.47
N GLU A 11 -1.72 11.79 10.51
CA GLU A 11 -2.13 10.41 10.80
C GLU A 11 -1.10 9.71 11.70
N LEU A 12 0.19 9.75 11.33
CA LEU A 12 1.26 9.14 12.13
C LEU A 12 1.38 9.78 13.51
N GLY A 13 1.27 11.11 13.60
CA GLY A 13 1.32 11.87 14.85
C GLY A 13 0.18 11.54 15.81
N SER A 14 -0.98 11.10 15.30
CA SER A 14 -2.11 10.67 16.13
C SER A 14 -1.95 9.28 16.75
N LEU A 15 -1.01 8.48 16.27
CA LEU A 15 -0.80 7.10 16.73
C LEU A 15 0.04 7.04 18.02
N PRO A 16 -0.19 6.05 18.91
CA PRO A 16 0.69 5.78 20.03
C PRO A 16 2.13 5.53 19.56
N ALA A 17 3.14 5.97 20.33
CA ALA A 17 4.54 5.96 19.91
C ALA A 17 5.05 4.60 19.39
N HIS A 18 4.66 3.50 20.04
CA HIS A 18 5.05 2.15 19.60
C HIS A 18 4.37 1.75 18.27
N VAL A 19 3.09 2.11 18.08
CA VAL A 19 2.37 1.87 16.81
C VAL A 19 2.95 2.73 15.70
N ARG A 20 3.23 4.02 15.99
CA ARG A 20 3.86 4.95 15.06
C ARG A 20 5.20 4.40 14.56
N ALA A 21 6.06 3.91 15.44
CA ALA A 21 7.35 3.33 15.08
C ALA A 21 7.20 2.12 14.12
N ASP A 22 6.27 1.21 14.44
CA ASP A 22 5.98 0.05 13.59
C ASP A 22 5.38 0.45 12.23
N CYS A 23 4.46 1.42 12.22
CA CYS A 23 3.91 1.98 10.98
C CYS A 23 5.02 2.60 10.12
N ILE A 24 5.93 3.39 10.71
CA ILE A 24 7.06 3.99 9.98
C ILE A 24 7.95 2.90 9.38
N GLN A 25 8.27 1.85 10.13
CA GLN A 25 9.11 0.75 9.63
C GLN A 25 8.46 0.02 8.44
N VAL A 26 7.15 -0.21 8.52
CA VAL A 26 6.36 -0.79 7.42
C VAL A 26 6.30 0.13 6.21
N LEU A 27 6.05 1.43 6.40
CA LEU A 27 5.98 2.41 5.32
C LEU A 27 7.34 2.56 4.63
N ASP A 28 8.43 2.57 5.40
CA ASP A 28 9.78 2.61 4.85
C ASP A 28 10.12 1.35 4.04
N ALA A 29 9.68 0.17 4.50
CA ALA A 29 9.77 -1.06 3.72
C ALA A 29 8.92 -0.98 2.43
N ALA A 30 7.72 -0.40 2.48
CA ALA A 30 6.85 -0.22 1.32
C ALA A 30 7.50 0.71 0.28
N VAL A 31 8.03 1.85 0.70
CA VAL A 31 8.69 2.82 -0.17
C VAL A 31 9.94 2.23 -0.82
N ARG A 32 10.69 1.39 -0.11
CA ARG A 32 11.88 0.71 -0.66
C ARG A 32 11.53 -0.41 -1.63
N THR A 33 10.44 -1.13 -1.41
CA THR A 33 10.11 -2.35 -2.18
C THR A 33 9.13 -2.12 -3.32
N ALA A 34 8.15 -1.23 -3.16
CA ALA A 34 7.18 -0.93 -4.22
C ALA A 34 7.86 -0.57 -5.54
N PRO A 35 8.91 0.29 -5.59
CA PRO A 35 9.59 0.61 -6.85
C PRO A 35 10.17 -0.59 -7.61
N ARG A 36 10.54 -1.64 -6.87
CA ARG A 36 11.15 -2.86 -7.43
C ARG A 36 10.11 -3.82 -7.99
N THR A 37 8.88 -3.77 -7.49
CA THR A 37 7.78 -4.64 -7.92
C THR A 37 6.91 -4.03 -9.01
N TRP A 38 7.15 -2.76 -9.35
CA TRP A 38 6.50 -2.07 -10.45
C TRP A 38 6.82 -2.72 -11.79
N THR A 39 5.79 -3.26 -12.43
CA THR A 39 5.93 -3.76 -13.79
C THR A 39 5.68 -2.62 -14.79
N ARG A 40 6.49 -2.54 -15.85
CA ARG A 40 6.46 -1.47 -16.87
C ARG A 40 5.08 -1.20 -17.49
N ARG A 41 4.12 -2.11 -17.36
CA ARG A 41 2.79 -2.06 -17.98
C ARG A 41 1.61 -2.28 -17.05
N ARG A 42 1.82 -2.80 -15.83
CA ARG A 42 0.72 -3.21 -14.94
C ARG A 42 0.79 -2.57 -13.56
N GLY A 43 1.44 -1.41 -13.40
CA GLY A 43 1.47 -0.64 -12.15
C GLY A 43 2.02 -1.40 -10.93
N VAL A 44 1.61 -0.99 -9.72
CA VAL A 44 2.07 -1.50 -8.42
C VAL A 44 1.46 -2.86 -8.12
N ARG A 45 2.31 -3.88 -7.97
CA ARG A 45 1.87 -5.21 -7.56
C ARG A 45 1.49 -5.21 -6.08
N LEU A 46 0.59 -6.12 -5.74
CA LEU A 46 0.17 -6.36 -4.38
C LEU A 46 1.31 -6.97 -3.55
N GLN A 47 1.54 -6.46 -2.34
CA GLN A 47 2.61 -6.96 -1.45
C GLN A 47 2.17 -6.95 0.02
N TRP A 48 2.50 -8.02 0.73
CA TRP A 48 2.42 -8.06 2.20
C TRP A 48 3.73 -7.53 2.78
N ILE A 49 3.60 -6.74 3.84
CA ILE A 49 4.71 -6.36 4.73
C ILE A 49 4.29 -6.72 6.14
N THR A 50 5.09 -7.51 6.84
CA THR A 50 4.77 -7.95 8.20
C THR A 50 5.95 -7.73 9.13
N LEU A 51 5.66 -7.29 10.36
CA LEU A 51 6.63 -7.13 11.44
C LEU A 51 6.39 -8.20 12.50
N ARG A 52 7.44 -8.94 12.84
CA ARG A 52 7.44 -9.87 13.99
C ARG A 52 7.89 -9.16 15.25
N ASP A 53 7.57 -9.75 16.40
CA ASP A 53 8.06 -9.27 17.69
C ASP A 53 9.60 -9.28 17.71
N GLY A 54 10.20 -8.10 17.85
CA GLY A 54 11.66 -7.92 17.90
C GLY A 54 12.41 -8.15 16.58
N GLY A 55 11.69 -8.30 15.45
CA GLY A 55 12.28 -8.60 14.15
C GLY A 55 12.14 -7.48 13.12
N ASP A 56 12.90 -7.59 12.03
CA ASP A 56 12.81 -6.69 10.88
C ASP A 56 11.54 -6.91 10.04
N ALA A 57 11.22 -5.92 9.20
CA ALA A 57 10.13 -6.00 8.22
C ALA A 57 10.39 -7.11 7.20
N VAL A 58 9.49 -8.09 7.16
CA VAL A 58 9.47 -9.14 6.14
C VAL A 58 8.52 -8.72 5.03
N VAL A 59 9.02 -8.73 3.79
CA VAL A 59 8.23 -8.40 2.60
C VAL A 59 7.96 -9.67 1.81
N ALA A 60 6.69 -9.98 1.58
CA ALA A 60 6.26 -11.09 0.74
C ALA A 60 5.42 -10.56 -0.42
N GLN A 61 5.67 -11.05 -1.64
CA GLN A 61 4.75 -10.78 -2.75
C GLN A 61 3.48 -11.59 -2.52
N VAL A 62 2.35 -11.02 -2.91
CA VAL A 62 1.06 -11.71 -2.83
C VAL A 62 0.59 -12.02 -4.23
N ASP A 63 0.27 -13.28 -4.48
CA ASP A 63 -0.49 -13.62 -5.66
C ASP A 63 -1.97 -13.33 -5.43
N SER A 64 -2.66 -12.85 -6.46
CA SER A 64 -4.07 -12.46 -6.37
C SER A 64 -4.99 -13.61 -5.93
N GLY A 65 -4.56 -14.86 -6.13
CA GLY A 65 -5.26 -16.06 -5.66
C GLY A 65 -5.29 -16.16 -4.13
N GLU A 66 -4.15 -15.97 -3.46
CA GLU A 66 -4.08 -15.97 -1.99
C GLU A 66 -4.98 -14.90 -1.39
N LEU A 67 -5.09 -13.73 -2.03
CA LEU A 67 -5.94 -12.66 -1.52
C LEU A 67 -7.44 -12.94 -1.66
N SER A 68 -7.83 -13.70 -2.69
CA SER A 68 -9.23 -14.01 -2.95
C SER A 68 -9.87 -14.91 -1.88
N GLU A 69 -9.06 -15.65 -1.13
CA GLU A 69 -9.50 -16.50 -0.02
C GLU A 69 -9.81 -15.69 1.25
N HIS A 70 -9.32 -14.45 1.35
CA HIS A 70 -9.38 -13.63 2.56
C HIS A 70 -10.14 -12.31 2.39
N VAL A 71 -10.84 -12.14 1.27
CA VAL A 71 -11.64 -10.96 0.98
C VAL A 71 -13.11 -11.38 0.87
N ASP A 72 -13.96 -10.80 1.72
CA ASP A 72 -15.42 -10.87 1.54
C ASP A 72 -15.80 -10.07 0.28
N TRP A 73 -15.87 -10.76 -0.86
CA TRP A 73 -16.22 -10.19 -2.16
C TRP A 73 -17.74 -10.03 -2.33
N ASP A 74 -18.41 -9.34 -1.40
CA ASP A 74 -19.85 -9.06 -1.50
C ASP A 74 -20.14 -7.67 -2.08
N GLY A 75 -19.90 -7.52 -3.39
CA GLY A 75 -20.63 -6.57 -4.23
C GLY A 75 -19.99 -5.19 -4.52
N PRO A 76 -20.63 -4.38 -5.40
CA PRO A 76 -19.97 -3.30 -6.17
C PRO A 76 -19.54 -2.05 -5.39
N ARG A 77 -19.59 -2.05 -4.05
CA ARG A 77 -19.19 -0.92 -3.19
C ARG A 77 -18.52 -1.30 -1.86
N SER A 78 -18.31 -2.57 -1.56
CA SER A 78 -17.76 -3.06 -0.27
C SER A 78 -16.30 -3.55 -0.35
N ALA A 79 -15.68 -3.52 -1.54
CA ALA A 79 -14.41 -4.14 -1.92
C ALA A 79 -13.11 -3.62 -1.26
N ARG A 80 -13.13 -3.07 -0.04
CA ARG A 80 -11.93 -2.49 0.60
C ARG A 80 -11.56 -3.02 1.98
N SER A 81 -12.22 -4.07 2.46
CA SER A 81 -11.84 -4.61 3.77
C SER A 81 -10.87 -5.76 3.64
N PHE A 82 -9.60 -5.46 3.35
CA PHE A 82 -8.48 -6.38 3.65
C PHE A 82 -8.28 -6.58 5.17
N ALA A 83 -9.20 -6.09 6.00
CA ALA A 83 -9.16 -6.21 7.44
C ALA A 83 -9.14 -7.66 7.89
N GLY A 84 -9.86 -8.56 7.19
CA GLY A 84 -9.83 -10.00 7.47
C GLY A 84 -8.42 -10.57 7.29
N ALA A 85 -7.86 -10.41 6.09
CA ALA A 85 -6.50 -10.84 5.76
C ALA A 85 -5.42 -10.21 6.66
N LEU A 86 -5.53 -8.91 6.98
CA LEU A 86 -4.62 -8.22 7.89
C LEU A 86 -4.72 -8.78 9.32
N ARG A 87 -5.94 -9.03 9.82
CA ARG A 87 -6.15 -9.64 11.16
C ARG A 87 -5.53 -11.03 11.24
N GLU A 88 -5.62 -11.82 10.18
CA GLU A 88 -4.98 -13.14 10.16
C GLU A 88 -3.45 -13.02 10.30
N LYS A 89 -2.82 -12.10 9.56
CA LYS A 89 -1.37 -11.85 9.71
C LYS A 89 -1.02 -11.40 11.13
N LEU A 90 -1.88 -10.62 11.78
CA LEU A 90 -1.69 -10.16 13.16
C LEU A 90 -1.74 -11.28 14.21
N GLY A 91 -2.28 -12.46 13.88
CA GLY A 91 -2.22 -13.63 14.77
C GLY A 91 -0.78 -14.08 15.06
N THR A 92 0.17 -13.78 14.17
CA THR A 92 1.59 -14.15 14.30
C THR A 92 2.54 -12.95 14.22
N HIS A 93 2.05 -11.78 13.83
CA HIS A 93 2.82 -10.56 13.61
C HIS A 93 2.28 -9.42 14.48
N ARG A 94 3.13 -8.48 14.88
CA ARG A 94 2.69 -7.32 15.68
C ARG A 94 2.10 -6.21 14.81
N CYS A 95 2.56 -6.12 13.57
CA CYS A 95 2.07 -5.18 12.57
C CYS A 95 2.06 -5.87 11.21
N ALA A 96 1.05 -5.58 10.41
CA ALA A 96 0.91 -6.09 9.05
C ALA A 96 0.41 -4.98 8.15
N ALA A 97 0.85 -4.99 6.90
CA ALA A 97 0.35 -4.07 5.89
C ALA A 97 0.26 -4.69 4.51
N LEU A 98 -0.68 -4.16 3.75
CA LEU A 98 -0.90 -4.47 2.36
C LEU A 98 -0.57 -3.25 1.50
N VAL A 99 0.34 -3.42 0.56
CA VAL A 99 0.76 -2.37 -0.39
C VAL A 99 0.17 -2.67 -1.75
N TYR A 100 -0.50 -1.69 -2.35
CA TYR A 100 -1.18 -1.87 -3.63
C TYR A 100 -1.34 -0.57 -4.43
N GLY A 101 -1.62 -0.69 -5.72
CA GLY A 101 -1.96 0.47 -6.56
C GLY A 101 -3.44 0.84 -6.44
N ASN A 102 -3.77 2.13 -6.44
CA ASN A 102 -5.17 2.54 -6.30
C ASN A 102 -6.08 2.15 -7.50
N ALA A 103 -5.51 1.71 -8.64
CA ALA A 103 -6.27 1.24 -9.79
C ALA A 103 -6.47 -0.30 -9.80
N VAL A 104 -6.30 -0.99 -8.66
CA VAL A 104 -6.40 -2.47 -8.55
C VAL A 104 -7.72 -3.04 -9.07
N ASP A 105 -8.85 -2.32 -8.96
CA ASP A 105 -10.16 -2.74 -9.51
C ASP A 105 -10.13 -2.99 -11.04
N SER A 106 -9.17 -2.41 -11.76
CA SER A 106 -9.02 -2.59 -13.21
C SER A 106 -8.30 -3.88 -13.62
N ARG A 107 -7.68 -4.62 -12.68
CA ARG A 107 -6.76 -5.73 -13.03
C ARG A 107 -7.35 -7.11 -12.91
N THR A 108 -8.33 -7.31 -12.06
CA THR A 108 -8.95 -8.62 -11.85
C THR A 108 -9.78 -9.02 -13.07
N TRP A 109 -10.59 -8.11 -13.64
CA TRP A 109 -11.40 -8.35 -14.85
C TRP A 109 -11.40 -7.16 -15.84
N GLY A 110 -10.80 -6.03 -15.48
CA GLY A 110 -11.02 -4.72 -16.11
C GLY A 110 -9.98 -4.27 -17.13
N TRP A 111 -9.16 -5.15 -17.71
CA TRP A 111 -8.27 -4.79 -18.83
C TRP A 111 -8.91 -5.11 -20.18
N VAL A 112 -9.74 -6.16 -20.24
CA VAL A 112 -10.45 -6.59 -21.44
C VAL A 112 -11.51 -5.55 -21.84
N LEU A 113 -12.32 -5.06 -20.89
CA LEU A 113 -13.38 -4.10 -21.17
C LEU A 113 -12.86 -2.75 -21.73
N PRO A 114 -11.83 -2.11 -21.14
CA PRO A 114 -11.24 -0.88 -21.69
C PRO A 114 -10.57 -1.11 -23.03
N LEU A 115 -9.85 -2.23 -23.22
CA LEU A 115 -9.27 -2.59 -24.52
C LEU A 115 -10.35 -2.73 -25.61
N LEU A 116 -11.49 -3.36 -25.30
CA LEU A 116 -12.63 -3.48 -26.21
C LEU A 116 -13.31 -2.13 -26.51
N LEU A 117 -13.24 -1.17 -25.58
CA LEU A 117 -13.79 0.18 -25.72
C LEU A 117 -12.77 1.20 -26.27
N GLY A 118 -11.58 0.77 -26.69
CA GLY A 118 -10.52 1.67 -27.17
C GLY A 118 -9.91 2.57 -26.09
N GLN A 119 -10.15 2.27 -24.82
CA GLN A 119 -9.66 3.02 -23.66
C GLN A 119 -8.36 2.40 -23.12
N LEU A 120 -7.39 3.26 -22.79
CA LEU A 120 -6.18 2.82 -22.10
C LEU A 120 -6.53 2.31 -20.69
N PRO A 121 -5.94 1.20 -20.21
CA PRO A 121 -6.16 0.74 -18.84
C PRO A 121 -5.77 1.83 -17.86
N ARG A 122 -6.60 2.03 -16.82
CA ARG A 122 -6.35 3.03 -15.78
C ARG A 122 -5.00 2.74 -15.12
N LEU A 123 -4.14 3.74 -15.18
CA LEU A 123 -2.83 3.75 -14.55
C LEU A 123 -2.99 4.06 -13.07
N ASP A 124 -2.16 3.46 -12.21
CA ASP A 124 -2.12 3.84 -10.80
C ASP A 124 -1.72 5.31 -10.68
N THR A 125 -2.44 6.06 -9.86
CA THR A 125 -2.12 7.45 -9.49
C THR A 125 -1.68 7.58 -8.05
N ALA A 126 -1.83 6.52 -7.24
CA ALA A 126 -1.28 6.44 -5.89
C ALA A 126 -0.88 5.00 -5.54
N VAL A 127 0.11 4.87 -4.65
CA VAL A 127 0.36 3.65 -3.88
C VAL A 127 -0.41 3.76 -2.57
N MET A 128 -1.28 2.80 -2.34
CA MET A 128 -2.01 2.63 -1.09
C MET A 128 -1.24 1.68 -0.18
N VAL A 129 -1.19 2.00 1.11
CA VAL A 129 -0.65 1.12 2.16
C VAL A 129 -1.67 1.04 3.28
N ASP A 130 -2.35 -0.09 3.37
CA ASP A 130 -3.26 -0.39 4.47
C ASP A 130 -2.49 -1.08 5.58
N VAL A 131 -2.41 -0.45 6.76
CA VAL A 131 -1.67 -0.96 7.92
C VAL A 131 -2.64 -1.34 9.02
N ALA A 132 -2.41 -2.48 9.65
CA ALA A 132 -3.07 -2.90 10.87
C ALA A 132 -2.03 -3.29 11.92
N HIS A 133 -2.29 -2.93 13.16
CA HIS A 133 -1.45 -3.25 14.31
C HIS A 133 -2.22 -4.16 15.29
N ARG A 134 -1.50 -5.03 16.01
CA ARG A 134 -2.08 -6.02 16.93
C ARG A 134 -2.90 -5.38 18.06
N THR A 135 -2.60 -4.14 18.42
CA THR A 135 -3.37 -3.35 19.41
C THR A 135 -4.71 -2.84 18.89
N GLY A 136 -5.06 -3.13 17.63
CA GLY A 136 -6.33 -2.74 17.01
C GLY A 136 -6.26 -1.44 16.21
N ALA A 137 -5.13 -0.72 16.25
CA ALA A 137 -4.93 0.46 15.43
C ALA A 137 -4.89 0.10 13.93
N ARG A 138 -5.53 0.91 13.11
CA ARG A 138 -5.57 0.75 11.65
C ARG A 138 -5.45 2.11 10.99
N SER A 139 -4.59 2.19 9.98
CA SER A 139 -4.36 3.40 9.20
C SER A 139 -4.20 3.04 7.72
N THR A 140 -4.61 3.96 6.85
CA THR A 140 -4.43 3.83 5.40
C THR A 140 -3.65 5.04 4.92
N PHE A 141 -2.52 4.78 4.25
CA PHE A 141 -1.66 5.81 3.68
C PHE A 141 -1.76 5.78 2.16
N SER A 142 -1.81 6.96 1.55
CA SER A 142 -1.84 7.13 0.10
C SER A 142 -0.66 7.98 -0.33
N PHE A 143 0.23 7.40 -1.12
CA PHE A 143 1.40 8.08 -1.67
C PHE A 143 1.17 8.39 -3.15
N PRO A 144 1.01 9.68 -3.52
CA PRO A 144 0.85 10.08 -4.91
C PRO A 144 2.04 9.64 -5.77
N VAL A 145 1.75 9.20 -6.99
CA VAL A 145 2.78 8.74 -7.93
C VAL A 145 2.65 9.36 -9.30
N GLY A 146 3.80 9.75 -9.84
CA GLY A 146 3.95 10.25 -11.19
C GLY A 146 4.65 9.26 -12.11
N TYR A 147 4.48 9.43 -13.42
CA TYR A 147 5.18 8.64 -14.44
C TYR A 147 6.34 9.44 -15.02
N ARG A 148 7.57 8.91 -14.93
CA ARG A 148 8.72 9.52 -15.59
C ARG A 148 8.74 9.14 -17.06
N ARG A 149 8.84 10.14 -17.96
CA ARG A 149 9.04 9.94 -19.41
C ARG A 149 10.53 9.71 -19.70
N SER A 150 10.88 8.49 -20.06
CA SER A 150 12.13 8.04 -20.70
C SER A 150 11.77 6.73 -21.45
N PRO A 151 12.62 6.02 -22.23
CA PRO A 151 12.15 4.96 -23.14
C PRO A 151 11.42 3.80 -22.40
N VAL A 152 11.44 3.82 -21.07
CA VAL A 152 10.56 3.07 -20.18
C VAL A 152 9.78 4.03 -19.27
N ARG A 153 8.44 3.99 -19.30
CA ARG A 153 7.61 4.63 -18.27
C ARG A 153 7.86 3.94 -16.93
N ARG A 154 8.44 4.64 -15.96
CA ARG A 154 8.60 4.18 -14.58
C ARG A 154 7.78 5.05 -13.66
N LEU A 155 7.08 4.41 -12.72
CA LEU A 155 6.38 5.08 -11.64
C LEU A 155 7.44 5.69 -10.69
N ARG A 156 7.09 6.76 -9.99
CA ARG A 156 7.88 7.36 -8.90
C ARG A 156 6.93 8.02 -7.92
N PHE A 157 7.29 8.04 -6.64
CA PHE A 157 6.59 8.91 -5.69
C PHE A 157 6.78 10.37 -6.08
N GLU A 158 5.71 11.17 -5.97
CA GLU A 158 5.78 12.61 -6.25
C GLU A 158 6.42 13.37 -5.10
N GLU A 159 6.20 12.91 -3.87
CA GLU A 159 6.75 13.48 -2.66
C GLU A 159 8.01 12.71 -2.21
N ASP A 160 8.92 13.39 -1.51
CA ASP A 160 10.04 12.74 -0.85
C ASP A 160 9.55 12.01 0.42
N VAL A 161 8.97 10.83 0.22
CA VAL A 161 8.37 10.03 1.28
C VAL A 161 9.39 9.71 2.39
N HIS A 162 10.67 9.53 2.06
CA HIS A 162 11.68 9.29 3.08
C HIS A 162 11.90 10.51 3.99
N ALA A 163 11.78 11.73 3.46
CA ALA A 163 11.81 12.94 4.28
C ALA A 163 10.58 13.00 5.22
N ILE A 164 9.39 12.69 4.71
CA ILE A 164 8.14 12.64 5.50
C ILE A 164 8.27 11.61 6.64
N LEU A 165 8.73 10.40 6.35
CA LEU A 165 8.91 9.34 7.35
C LEU A 165 9.97 9.70 8.39
N ARG A 166 11.05 10.38 7.98
CA ARG A 166 12.06 10.89 8.92
C ARG A 166 11.48 11.94 9.85
N CYS A 167 10.67 12.86 9.33
CA CYS A 167 9.96 13.85 10.15
C CYS A 167 9.03 13.17 11.17
N ALA A 168 8.25 12.18 10.75
CA ALA A 168 7.36 11.44 11.65
C ALA A 168 8.11 10.65 12.74
N GLY A 169 9.31 10.15 12.45
CA GLY A 169 10.14 9.43 13.42
C GLY A 169 10.72 10.32 14.52
N ASN A 170 10.76 11.64 14.31
CA ASN A 170 11.28 12.61 15.27
C ASN A 170 10.17 13.28 16.13
N MET A 171 8.90 12.90 15.92
CA MET A 171 7.73 13.33 16.71
C MET A 171 7.50 12.40 17.90
#